data_AF-A0A2N9IUP2-F1
#
_entry.id   AF-A0A2N9IUP2-F1
#
_cell.length_a   1.000
_cell.length_b   1.000
_cell.length_c   1.000
_cell.angle_alpha   90.00
_cell.angle_beta   90.00
_cell.angle_gamma   90.00
#
_symmetry.space_group_name_H-M   'P 1'
#
loop_
_entity.id
_entity.type
_entity.pdbx_description
1 polymer ?
#
loop_
_entity_poly.entity_id
_entity_poly.type
_entity_poly.pdbx_seq_one_letter_code
_entity_poly.pdbx_strand_id
1 'polypeptide(L)'
;MGSLHHIDKDLLGWWLCERQVKSGGLNGRPEKLPDVCYSWWVLSSLIMIDKVHWINKEKLVKYILDCQDMENGGISDRPDDAVDVYHTYFGVAGLSHLEYPGLKAIDPAYALPVDVVNRIFLGR
;
A
#
# COMPACT_ATOMS: atom_id res chain seq x y z
N MET A 1 -0.31 -15.84 10.86
CA MET A 1 1.10 -15.36 10.90
C MET A 1 1.79 -16.00 12.10
N GLY A 2 2.89 -16.73 11.93
CA GLY A 2 3.60 -17.39 13.04
C GLY A 2 5.11 -17.63 12.82
N SER A 3 5.62 -17.25 11.65
CA SER A 3 6.94 -17.64 11.15
C SER A 3 7.78 -16.45 10.67
N LEU A 4 7.38 -15.21 11.03
CA LEU A 4 8.12 -13.99 10.67
C LEU A 4 9.56 -13.98 11.21
N HIS A 5 9.86 -14.78 12.22
CA HIS A 5 11.19 -14.93 12.81
C HIS A 5 12.18 -15.70 11.90
N HIS A 6 11.72 -16.35 10.84
CA HIS A 6 12.59 -16.98 9.84
C HIS A 6 13.04 -16.01 8.74
N ILE A 7 12.51 -14.78 8.73
CA ILE A 7 12.80 -13.80 7.69
C ILE A 7 13.82 -12.80 8.23
N ASP A 8 14.87 -12.55 7.45
CA ASP A 8 15.72 -11.39 7.65
C ASP A 8 14.94 -10.12 7.27
N LYS A 9 14.44 -9.43 8.29
CA LYS A 9 13.61 -8.24 8.11
C LYS A 9 14.36 -7.06 7.53
N ASP A 10 15.67 -6.95 7.77
CA ASP A 10 16.47 -5.84 7.25
C ASP A 10 16.77 -6.07 5.77
N LEU A 11 17.14 -7.29 5.39
CA LEU A 11 17.35 -7.65 3.98
C LEU A 11 16.05 -7.49 3.17
N LEU A 12 14.93 -7.97 3.70
CA LEU A 12 13.63 -7.82 3.05
C LEU A 12 13.20 -6.34 3.01
N GLY A 13 13.37 -5.61 4.11
CA GLY A 13 13.05 -4.19 4.21
C GLY A 13 13.81 -3.37 3.16
N TRP A 14 15.10 -3.69 2.96
CA TRP A 14 15.93 -3.03 1.96
C TRP A 14 15.41 -3.30 0.55
N TRP A 15 15.13 -4.56 0.22
CA TRP A 15 14.59 -4.91 -1.09
C TRP A 15 13.25 -4.22 -1.38
N LEU A 16 12.38 -4.12 -0.37
CA LEU A 16 11.06 -3.49 -0.47
C LEU A 16 11.14 -1.96 -0.57
N CYS A 17 12.01 -1.28 0.19
CA CYS A 17 12.12 0.18 0.10
C CYS A 17 12.71 0.63 -1.25
N GLU A 18 13.60 -0.17 -1.84
CA GLU A 18 14.13 0.03 -3.20
C GLU A 18 13.09 -0.18 -4.31
N ARG A 19 11.81 -0.38 -3.97
CA ARG A 19 10.68 -0.31 -4.91
C ARG A 19 10.20 1.11 -5.14
N GLN A 20 10.52 2.05 -4.25
CA GLN A 20 10.10 3.43 -4.43
C GLN A 20 10.91 4.12 -5.53
N VAL A 21 10.23 4.48 -6.61
CA VAL A 21 10.85 5.19 -7.73
C VAL A 21 10.75 6.70 -7.55
N LYS A 22 11.42 7.46 -8.44
CA LYS A 22 11.51 8.93 -8.35
C LYS A 22 10.15 9.64 -8.29
N SER A 23 9.12 9.10 -8.96
CA SER A 23 7.76 9.65 -8.95
C SER A 23 7.03 9.48 -7.61
N GLY A 24 7.55 8.64 -6.70
CA GLY A 24 6.95 8.38 -5.39
C GLY A 24 6.23 7.04 -5.29
N GLY A 25 5.77 6.48 -6.41
CA GLY A 25 5.12 5.17 -6.47
C GLY A 25 6.07 4.00 -6.23
N LEU A 26 5.50 2.85 -5.90
CA LEU A 26 6.22 1.59 -5.70
C LEU A 26 6.07 0.70 -6.94
N ASN A 27 7.14 0.02 -7.37
CA ASN A 27 7.07 -1.02 -8.39
C ASN A 27 7.08 -2.43 -7.77
N GLY A 28 6.74 -3.45 -8.56
CA GLY A 28 6.74 -4.84 -8.07
C GLY A 28 8.12 -5.50 -8.06
N ARG A 29 9.07 -4.98 -8.83
CA ARG A 29 10.43 -5.51 -9.02
C ARG A 29 11.33 -4.49 -9.73
N PRO A 30 12.67 -4.67 -9.72
CA PRO A 30 13.58 -3.74 -10.38
C PRO A 30 13.26 -3.60 -11.88
N GLU A 31 13.57 -2.43 -12.44
CA GLU A 31 13.37 -2.10 -13.86
C GLU A 31 11.92 -2.17 -14.36
N LYS A 32 10.94 -2.04 -13.45
CA LYS A 32 9.52 -1.92 -13.79
C LYS A 32 8.94 -0.58 -13.36
N LEU A 33 7.90 -0.17 -14.08
CA LEU A 33 7.12 1.02 -13.77
C LEU A 33 6.39 0.85 -12.43
N PRO A 34 6.15 1.95 -11.71
CA PRO A 34 5.31 1.92 -10.51
C PRO A 34 3.86 1.63 -10.87
N ASP A 35 3.13 1.10 -9.89
CA ASP A 35 1.71 0.77 -9.99
C ASP A 35 1.05 0.98 -8.62
N VAL A 36 -0.16 1.54 -8.60
CA VAL A 36 -0.95 1.74 -7.37
C VAL A 36 -1.13 0.44 -6.59
N CYS A 37 -1.31 -0.72 -7.24
CA CYS A 37 -1.47 -1.97 -6.49
C CYS A 37 -0.22 -2.34 -5.68
N TYR A 38 0.99 -2.01 -6.17
CA TYR A 38 2.22 -2.21 -5.40
C TYR A 38 2.36 -1.21 -4.26
N SER A 39 1.71 -0.05 -4.33
CA SER A 39 1.58 0.89 -3.21
C SER A 39 0.91 0.25 -2.00
N TRP A 40 0.03 -0.73 -2.21
CA TRP A 40 -0.50 -1.59 -1.16
C TRP A 40 0.47 -2.74 -0.84
N TRP A 41 0.79 -3.61 -1.80
CA TRP A 41 1.52 -4.86 -1.53
C TRP A 41 2.87 -4.66 -0.84
N VAL A 42 3.64 -3.68 -1.30
CA VAL A 42 4.96 -3.37 -0.74
C VAL A 42 4.80 -2.67 0.62
N LEU A 43 3.86 -1.73 0.74
CA LEU A 43 3.63 -0.98 1.97
C LEU A 43 3.12 -1.86 3.10
N SER A 44 2.13 -2.72 2.86
CA SER A 44 1.64 -3.69 3.84
C SER A 44 2.75 -4.62 4.30
N SER A 45 3.61 -5.06 3.37
CA SER A 45 4.78 -5.88 3.70
C SER A 45 5.76 -5.12 4.61
N LEU A 46 6.05 -3.85 4.32
CA LEU A 46 6.89 -2.98 5.16
C LEU A 46 6.26 -2.74 6.54
N ILE A 47 4.94 -2.60 6.64
CA ILE A 47 4.22 -2.47 7.93
C ILE A 47 4.41 -3.73 8.77
N MET A 48 4.19 -4.92 8.17
CA MET A 48 4.29 -6.20 8.89
C MET A 48 5.69 -6.48 9.46
N ILE A 49 6.74 -5.86 8.90
CA ILE A 49 8.12 -5.99 9.37
C ILE A 49 8.66 -4.75 10.08
N ASP A 50 7.82 -3.73 10.33
CA ASP A 50 8.16 -2.47 10.99
C ASP A 50 9.26 -1.64 10.27
N LYS A 51 9.15 -1.51 8.94
CA LYS A 51 10.12 -0.83 8.07
C LYS A 51 9.53 0.25 7.18
N VAL A 52 8.30 0.70 7.44
CA VAL A 52 7.62 1.73 6.62
C VAL A 52 8.41 3.05 6.58
N HIS A 53 9.12 3.38 7.65
CA HIS A 53 9.93 4.59 7.74
C HIS A 53 11.11 4.63 6.73
N TRP A 54 11.36 3.55 5.98
CA TRP A 54 12.41 3.49 4.95
C TRP A 54 11.96 4.04 3.60
N ILE A 55 10.68 4.36 3.43
CA ILE A 55 10.15 5.02 2.23
C ILE A 55 9.66 6.43 2.54
N ASN A 56 9.58 7.27 1.51
CA ASN A 56 8.98 8.60 1.60
C ASN A 56 7.45 8.49 1.49
N LYS A 57 6.75 8.62 2.61
CA LYS A 57 5.29 8.48 2.68
C LYS A 57 4.56 9.56 1.89
N GLU A 58 5.02 10.80 1.98
CA GLU A 58 4.37 11.96 1.37
C GLU A 58 4.36 11.85 -0.16
N LYS A 59 5.47 11.39 -0.74
CA LYS A 59 5.56 11.12 -2.18
C LYS A 59 4.66 9.96 -2.61
N LEU A 60 4.52 8.93 -1.78
CA LEU A 60 3.62 7.81 -2.08
C LEU A 60 2.16 8.25 -2.04
N VAL A 61 1.75 9.03 -1.03
CA VAL A 61 0.42 9.65 -0.97
C VAL A 61 0.16 10.45 -2.24
N LYS A 62 1.08 11.34 -2.62
CA LYS A 62 0.94 12.14 -3.83
C LYS A 62 0.78 11.27 -5.08
N TYR A 63 1.61 10.24 -5.23
CA TYR A 63 1.51 9.33 -6.38
C TYR A 63 0.15 8.64 -6.48
N ILE A 64 -0.40 8.13 -5.37
CA ILE A 64 -1.72 7.47 -5.37
C ILE A 64 -2.83 8.47 -5.74
N LEU A 65 -2.78 9.70 -5.21
CA LEU A 65 -3.76 10.74 -5.51
C LEU A 65 -3.67 11.22 -6.97
N ASP A 66 -2.47 11.27 -7.55
CA ASP A 66 -2.25 11.59 -8.96
C ASP A 66 -2.83 10.50 -9.91
N CYS A 67 -3.20 9.32 -9.40
CA CYS A 67 -3.86 8.25 -10.16
C CYS A 67 -5.41 8.26 -10.05
N GLN A 68 -5.99 9.30 -9.47
CA GLN A 68 -7.44 9.44 -9.37
C GLN A 68 -8.05 10.01 -10.67
N ASP A 69 -9.18 9.46 -11.10
CA ASP A 69 -10.04 10.14 -12.08
C ASP A 69 -10.90 11.17 -11.35
N MET A 70 -10.65 12.45 -11.61
CA MET A 70 -11.33 13.57 -10.95
C MET A 70 -12.75 13.83 -11.49
N GLU A 71 -13.10 13.28 -12.66
CA GLU A 71 -14.41 13.45 -13.27
C GLU A 71 -15.35 12.30 -12.91
N ASN A 72 -14.88 11.06 -13.02
CA ASN A 72 -15.69 9.86 -12.84
C ASN A 72 -15.46 9.13 -11.50
N GLY A 73 -14.41 9.50 -10.78
CA GLY A 73 -13.97 8.80 -9.57
C GLY A 73 -13.24 7.49 -9.86
N GLY A 74 -12.75 6.85 -8.81
CA GLY A 74 -11.89 5.66 -8.91
C GLY A 74 -10.40 6.00 -8.96
N ILE A 75 -9.58 4.96 -8.92
CA ILE A 75 -8.11 5.05 -9.00
C ILE A 75 -7.64 4.01 -10.01
N SER A 76 -6.75 4.43 -10.91
CA SER A 76 -6.10 3.59 -11.91
C SER A 76 -4.78 3.03 -11.39
N ASP A 77 -4.11 2.19 -12.17
CA ASP A 77 -2.77 1.69 -11.86
C ASP A 77 -1.69 2.79 -11.96
N ARG A 78 -1.84 3.74 -12.88
CA ARG A 78 -0.95 4.90 -13.08
C ARG A 78 -1.74 6.16 -13.50
N PRO A 79 -1.14 7.36 -13.38
CA PRO A 79 -1.78 8.58 -13.87
C PRO A 79 -2.18 8.45 -15.35
N ASP A 80 -3.35 8.99 -15.68
CA ASP A 80 -3.95 9.00 -17.02
C ASP A 80 -4.38 7.63 -17.60
N ASP A 81 -4.18 6.52 -16.87
CA ASP A 81 -4.72 5.21 -17.22
C ASP A 81 -6.21 5.08 -16.79
N ALA A 82 -6.93 4.10 -17.36
CA ALA A 82 -8.33 3.87 -17.03
C ALA A 82 -8.51 3.30 -15.61
N VAL A 83 -9.49 3.81 -14.86
CA VAL A 83 -9.78 3.34 -13.49
C VAL A 83 -10.45 1.98 -13.47
N ASP A 84 -10.22 1.23 -12.39
CA ASP A 84 -10.95 0.00 -12.11
C ASP A 84 -11.12 -0.23 -10.60
N VAL A 85 -11.98 -1.19 -10.24
CA VAL A 85 -12.29 -1.49 -8.84
C VAL A 85 -11.09 -2.05 -8.08
N TYR A 86 -10.18 -2.75 -8.75
CA TYR A 86 -9.02 -3.38 -8.14
C TYR A 86 -8.00 -2.33 -7.67
N HIS A 87 -7.61 -1.41 -8.56
CA HIS A 87 -6.71 -0.31 -8.24
C HIS A 87 -7.38 0.73 -7.35
N THR A 88 -8.69 0.97 -7.50
CA THR A 88 -9.46 1.81 -6.56
C THR A 88 -9.35 1.27 -5.13
N TYR A 89 -9.59 -0.02 -4.94
CA TYR A 89 -9.50 -0.63 -3.62
C TYR A 89 -8.08 -0.53 -3.04
N PHE A 90 -7.05 -0.90 -3.81
CA PHE A 90 -5.67 -0.88 -3.31
C PHE A 90 -5.10 0.52 -3.13
N GLY A 91 -5.53 1.51 -3.92
CA GLY A 91 -5.19 2.91 -3.70
C GLY A 91 -5.78 3.42 -2.39
N VAL A 92 -7.06 3.17 -2.13
CA VAL A 92 -7.71 3.55 -0.86
C VAL A 92 -7.09 2.83 0.34
N ALA A 93 -6.81 1.52 0.21
CA ALA A 93 -6.17 0.75 1.27
C ALA A 93 -4.72 1.22 1.53
N GLY A 94 -3.97 1.57 0.48
CA GLY A 94 -2.64 2.18 0.59
C GLY A 94 -2.69 3.55 1.28
N LEU A 95 -3.65 4.40 0.93
CA LEU A 95 -3.87 5.69 1.60
C LEU A 95 -4.26 5.50 3.08
N SER A 96 -5.06 4.48 3.40
CA SER A 96 -5.39 4.11 4.79
C SER A 96 -4.13 3.76 5.60
N HIS A 97 -3.22 2.97 5.02
CA HIS A 97 -1.91 2.66 5.62
C HIS A 97 -1.00 3.87 5.79
N LEU A 98 -1.19 4.92 4.98
CA LEU A 98 -0.47 6.19 5.09
C LEU A 98 -1.20 7.21 5.97
N GLU A 99 -2.23 6.77 6.71
CA GLU A 99 -3.02 7.59 7.63
C GLU A 99 -3.71 8.79 6.94
N TYR A 100 -4.07 8.63 5.66
CA TYR A 100 -4.76 9.68 4.93
C TYR A 100 -6.12 10.01 5.62
N PRO A 101 -6.44 11.30 5.83
CA PRO A 101 -7.61 11.69 6.62
C PRO A 101 -8.93 11.12 6.08
N GLY A 102 -9.80 10.70 6.99
CA GLY A 102 -11.14 10.21 6.67
C GLY A 102 -11.21 8.73 6.26
N LEU A 103 -10.08 8.01 6.23
CA LEU A 103 -10.06 6.58 5.96
C LEU A 103 -10.00 5.75 7.24
N LYS A 104 -10.73 4.64 7.25
CA LYS A 104 -10.64 3.65 8.33
C LYS A 104 -9.32 2.89 8.23
N ALA A 105 -8.76 2.51 9.37
CA ALA A 105 -7.60 1.64 9.43
C ALA A 105 -7.90 0.27 8.78
N ILE A 106 -7.00 -0.16 7.90
CA ILE A 106 -7.01 -1.46 7.25
C ILE A 106 -5.91 -2.34 7.87
N ASP A 107 -6.20 -3.61 8.07
CA ASP A 107 -5.23 -4.62 8.49
C ASP A 107 -4.31 -5.02 7.32
N PRO A 108 -2.98 -4.93 7.46
CA PRO A 108 -2.01 -5.18 6.39
C PRO A 108 -1.94 -6.65 5.94
N ALA A 109 -2.37 -7.59 6.77
CA ALA A 109 -2.31 -9.01 6.45
C ALA A 109 -3.61 -9.52 5.82
N TYR A 110 -4.75 -8.95 6.21
CA TYR A 110 -6.07 -9.40 5.74
C TYR A 110 -6.67 -8.52 4.65
N ALA A 111 -6.14 -7.31 4.41
CA ALA A 111 -6.75 -6.34 3.51
C ALA A 111 -8.24 -6.12 3.87
N LEU A 112 -8.53 -5.93 5.16
CA LEU A 112 -9.87 -5.71 5.68
C LEU A 112 -9.83 -4.62 6.74
N PRO A 113 -10.94 -3.87 6.95
CA PRO A 113 -11.01 -2.92 8.05
C PRO A 113 -10.71 -3.58 9.39
N VAL A 114 -9.90 -2.93 10.23
CA VAL A 114 -9.44 -3.50 11.50
C VAL A 114 -10.63 -3.87 12.42
N ASP A 115 -11.71 -3.08 12.40
CA ASP A 115 -12.95 -3.38 13.12
C ASP A 115 -13.61 -4.68 12.65
N VAL A 116 -13.55 -4.99 11.36
CA VAL A 116 -14.08 -6.25 10.80
C VAL A 116 -13.20 -7.43 11.19
N VAL A 117 -11.88 -7.30 11.12
CA VAL A 117 -10.92 -8.35 11.54
C VAL A 117 -11.12 -8.68 13.02
N ASN A 118 -11.20 -7.65 13.87
CA ASN A 118 -11.45 -7.83 15.31
C ASN A 118 -12.77 -8.54 15.57
N ARG A 119 -13.84 -8.18 14.87
CA ARG A 119 -15.13 -8.85 15.02
C ARG A 119 -15.08 -10.33 14.66
N ILE A 120 -14.35 -10.68 13.59
CA ILE A 120 -14.24 -12.07 13.10
C ILE A 120 -13.40 -12.93 14.07
N PHE A 121 -12.25 -12.43 14.53
CA PHE A 121 -11.28 -13.24 15.28
C PHE A 121 -11.34 -13.07 16.79
N LEU A 122 -11.81 -11.93 17.29
CA LEU A 122 -11.87 -11.61 18.72
C LEU A 122 -13.31 -11.59 19.27
N GLY A 123 -14.33 -11.73 18.40
CA GLY A 123 -15.73 -11.81 18.80
C GLY A 123 -16.25 -10.58 19.56
N ARG A 124 -15.61 -9.43 19.38
CA ARG A 124 -16.02 -8.12 19.92
C ARG A 124 -16.44 -7.19 18.79
#